data_AF-W6T933-F1
#
_entry.id   AF-W6T933-F1
#
_cell.length_a   1.000
_cell.length_b   1.000
_cell.length_c   1.000
_cell.angle_alpha   90.00
_cell.angle_beta   90.00
_cell.angle_gamma   90.00
#
_symmetry.space_group_name_H-M   'P 1'
#
loop_
_entity.id
_entity.type
_entity.pdbx_description
1 polymer ?
#
loop_
_entity_poly.entity_id
_entity_poly.type
_entity_poly.pdbx_seq_one_letter_code
_entity_poly.pdbx_strand_id
1 'polypeptide(L)' 'MLQRQQSSAILSARKVIVEGAVSITEDTIQRLEKDTGMKLSDDKKLQLINNMMVTIISERGSQPIINTSDLK' A
#
# COMPACT_ATOMS: atom_id res chain seq x y z
N MET A 1 29.66 15.14 -6.85
CA MET A 1 29.70 13.66 -6.83
C MET A 1 28.88 13.07 -5.68
N LEU A 2 29.06 13.56 -4.44
CA LEU A 2 28.31 13.13 -3.25
C LEU A 2 26.78 13.19 -3.43
N GLN A 3 26.27 14.26 -4.06
CA GLN A 3 24.83 14.44 -4.28
C GLN A 3 24.22 13.35 -5.18
N ARG A 4 24.89 12.96 -6.27
CA ARG A 4 24.40 11.89 -7.18
C ARG A 4 24.45 10.52 -6.51
N GLN A 5 25.51 10.24 -5.75
CA GLN A 5 25.64 8.99 -5.00
C GLN A 5 24.58 8.88 -3.89
N GLN A 6 24.31 9.97 -3.15
CA GLN A 6 23.24 10.01 -2.16
C GLN A 6 21.85 9.82 -2.78
N SER A 7 21.57 10.46 -3.93
CA SER A 7 20.32 10.24 -4.65
C SER A 7 20.12 8.79 -5.06
N SER A 8 21.19 8.10 -5.51
CA SER A 8 21.15 6.68 -5.83
C SER A 8 20.83 5.82 -4.60
N ALA A 9 21.48 6.10 -3.46
CA ALA A 9 21.26 5.35 -2.22
C ALA A 9 19.83 5.53 -1.69
N ILE A 10 19.29 6.76 -1.73
CA ILE A 10 17.92 7.06 -1.33
C ILE A 10 16.92 6.31 -2.21
N LEU A 11 17.14 6.29 -3.53
CA LEU A 11 16.26 5.58 -4.46
C LEU A 11 16.27 4.07 -4.20
N SER A 12 17.46 3.48 -3.98
CA SER A 12 17.59 2.06 -3.65
C SER A 12 16.86 1.71 -2.35
N ALA A 13 16.99 2.53 -1.31
CA ALA A 13 16.26 2.33 -0.06
C ALA A 13 14.73 2.40 -0.27
N ARG A 14 14.26 3.40 -1.05
CA ARG A 14 12.83 3.53 -1.37
C ARG A 14 12.29 2.34 -2.15
N LYS A 15 13.09 1.75 -3.04
CA LYS A 15 12.68 0.54 -3.78
C LYS A 15 12.39 -0.64 -2.84
N VAL A 16 13.27 -0.89 -1.87
CA VAL A 16 13.09 -1.96 -0.87
C VAL A 16 11.84 -1.75 -0.03
N ILE A 17 11.56 -0.50 0.38
CA ILE A 17 10.34 -0.15 1.13
C ILE A 17 9.09 -0.46 0.32
N VAL A 18 9.07 -0.05 -0.95
CA VAL A 18 7.94 -0.28 -1.87
C VAL A 18 7.71 -1.78 -2.09
N GLU A 19 8.77 -2.56 -2.30
CA GLU A 19 8.66 -4.02 -2.47
C GLU A 19 8.06 -4.70 -1.24
N GLY A 20 8.50 -4.31 -0.03
CA GLY A 20 7.90 -4.79 1.22
C GLY A 20 6.43 -4.39 1.36
N ALA A 21 6.08 -3.16 1.01
CA ALA A 21 4.71 -2.67 1.06
C ALA A 21 3.75 -3.42 0.13
N VAL A 22 4.21 -3.77 -1.09
CA VAL A 22 3.45 -4.59 -2.04
C VAL A 22 3.16 -5.97 -1.44
N SER A 23 4.19 -6.65 -0.93
CA SER A 23 4.05 -7.98 -0.32
C SER A 23 3.06 -7.97 0.85
N ILE A 24 3.17 -6.99 1.76
CA ILE A 24 2.26 -6.86 2.92
C ILE A 24 0.82 -6.65 2.46
N THR A 25 0.62 -5.84 1.42
CA THR A 25 -0.72 -5.53 0.89
C THR A 25 -1.35 -6.75 0.23
N GLU A 26 -0.59 -7.50 -0.58
CA GLU A 26 -1.05 -8.73 -1.21
C GLU A 26 -1.46 -9.79 -0.18
N ASP A 27 -0.60 -10.05 0.81
CA ASP A 27 -0.87 -11.00 1.89
C ASP A 27 -2.12 -10.62 2.69
N THR A 28 -2.28 -9.33 2.97
CA THR A 28 -3.43 -8.83 3.74
C THR A 28 -4.73 -9.04 2.99
N ILE A 29 -4.76 -8.76 1.68
CA ILE A 29 -5.97 -8.95 0.86
C ILE A 29 -6.32 -10.43 0.76
N GLN A 30 -5.34 -11.29 0.46
CA GLN A 30 -5.57 -12.74 0.39
C GLN A 30 -6.10 -13.28 1.70
N ARG A 31 -5.54 -12.84 2.83
CA ARG A 31 -6.01 -13.23 4.15
C ARG A 31 -7.41 -12.72 4.45
N LEU A 32 -7.74 -11.49 4.09
CA LEU A 32 -9.06 -10.92 4.28
C LEU A 32 -10.13 -11.68 3.47
N GLU A 33 -9.85 -11.98 2.20
CA GLU A 33 -10.75 -12.77 1.33
C GLU A 33 -10.97 -14.17 1.90
N LYS A 34 -9.91 -14.80 2.44
CA LYS A 34 -9.98 -16.12 3.08
C LYS A 34 -10.76 -16.12 4.39
N ASP A 35 -10.48 -15.17 5.28
CA ASP A 35 -11.03 -15.13 6.64
C ASP A 35 -12.50 -14.67 6.64
N THR A 36 -12.88 -13.77 5.73
CA THR A 36 -14.26 -13.24 5.65
C THR A 36 -15.17 -14.00 4.68
N GLY A 37 -14.60 -14.80 3.78
CA GLY A 37 -15.33 -15.46 2.70
C GLY A 37 -15.94 -14.49 1.67
N MET A 38 -15.71 -13.19 1.81
CA MET A 38 -16.17 -12.17 0.87
C MET A 38 -15.15 -12.02 -0.27
N LYS A 39 -15.65 -12.08 -1.51
CA LYS A 39 -14.90 -11.61 -2.67
C LYS A 39 -15.04 -10.09 -2.77
N LEU A 40 -13.91 -9.37 -2.72
CA LEU A 40 -13.91 -7.96 -3.07
C LEU A 40 -14.11 -7.81 -4.58
N SER A 41 -14.91 -6.84 -4.99
CA SER A 41 -14.93 -6.40 -6.39
C SER A 41 -13.59 -5.75 -6.75
N ASP A 42 -13.24 -5.79 -8.04
CA ASP A 42 -11.96 -5.24 -8.54
C ASP A 42 -11.79 -3.76 -8.15
N ASP A 43 -12.85 -2.95 -8.21
CA ASP A 43 -12.83 -1.55 -7.80
C ASP A 43 -12.51 -1.36 -6.30
N LYS A 44 -13.11 -2.18 -5.42
CA LYS A 44 -12.86 -2.12 -3.98
C LYS A 44 -11.46 -2.61 -3.64
N LYS A 45 -10.96 -3.62 -4.37
CA LYS A 45 -9.60 -4.13 -4.24
C LYS A 45 -8.58 -3.06 -4.60
N LEU A 46 -8.78 -2.34 -5.72
CA LEU A 46 -7.92 -1.23 -6.12
C LEU A 46 -7.90 -0.09 -5.09
N GLN A 47 -9.06 0.28 -4.56
CA GLN A 47 -9.14 1.30 -3.50
C GLN A 47 -8.38 0.87 -2.23
N LEU A 48 -8.54 -0.38 -1.81
CA LEU A 48 -7.88 -0.91 -0.62
C LEU A 48 -6.36 -1.00 -0.80
N ILE A 49 -5.90 -1.46 -1.97
CA ILE A 49 -4.47 -1.47 -2.33
C ILE A 49 -3.89 -0.06 -2.25
N ASN A 50 -4.55 0.92 -2.87
CA ASN A 50 -4.07 2.31 -2.87
C ASN A 50 -3.97 2.86 -1.43
N ASN A 51 -5.02 2.68 -0.64
CA ASN A 51 -5.06 3.15 0.74
C ASN A 51 -3.98 2.48 1.61
N MET A 52 -3.74 1.17 1.43
CA MET A 52 -2.67 0.47 2.13
C MET A 52 -1.28 0.92 1.69
N MET A 53 -1.04 1.03 0.38
CA MET A 53 0.26 1.46 -0.16
C MET A 53 0.63 2.86 0.33
N VAL A 54 -0.31 3.81 0.29
CA VAL A 54 -0.11 5.15 0.83
C VAL A 54 0.18 5.09 2.33
N THR A 55 -0.57 4.26 3.09
CA THR A 55 -0.39 4.12 4.54
C THR A 55 0.97 3.55 4.93
N ILE A 56 1.44 2.53 4.23
CA ILE A 56 2.70 1.84 4.54
C ILE A 56 3.91 2.69 4.14
N ILE A 57 3.83 3.41 3.01
CA ILE A 57 4.97 4.13 2.43
C ILE A 57 5.06 5.58 2.94
N SER A 58 3.98 6.13 3.51
CA SER A 58 3.98 7.53 3.97
C SER A 58 4.86 7.73 5.21
N GLU A 59 5.96 8.48 5.05
CA GLU A 59 6.91 8.84 6.13
C GLU A 59 6.28 9.72 7.23
N ARG A 60 5.19 10.44 6.92
CA ARG A 60 4.36 11.15 7.90
C ARG A 60 3.02 10.43 7.94
N GLY A 61 2.60 9.91 9.09
CA GLY A 61 1.38 9.11 9.24
C GLY A 61 0.24 9.62 8.37
N SER A 62 -0.05 8.93 7.26
CA SER A 62 -1.12 9.33 6.36
C SER A 62 -2.45 8.97 7.04
N GLN A 63 -3.41 9.89 7.02
CA GLN A 63 -4.77 9.56 7.41
C GLN A 63 -5.43 8.80 6.24
N PRO A 64 -5.80 7.52 6.41
CA PRO A 64 -6.46 6.78 5.35
C PRO A 64 -7.81 7.44 5.05
N ILE A 65 -8.01 7.86 3.80
CA ILE A 65 -9.31 8.37 3.34
C ILE A 65 -10.18 7.13 3.04
N ILE A 66 -10.99 6.72 4.00
CA ILE A 66 -11.99 5.67 3.80
C ILE A 66 -13.19 6.32 3.12
N ASN A 67 -13.39 6.02 1.84
CA ASN A 67 -14.58 6.48 1.11
C ASN A 67 -15.76 5.56 1.45
N THR A 68 -16.67 6.03 2.31
CA THR A 68 -17.86 5.29 2.74
C THR A 68 -19.06 5.48 1.82
N SER A 69 -18.88 6.05 0.62
CA SER A 69 -19.97 6.39 -0.29
C SER A 69 -20.80 5.18 -0.78
N ASP A 70 -20.31 3.95 -0.57
CA ASP A 70 -20.99 2.71 -0.97
C ASP A 70 -21.81 2.03 0.13
N LEU A 71 -21.98 2.65 1.31
CA LEU A 71 -22.98 2.20 2.30
C LEU A 71 -24.37 2.66 1.85
N LYS A 72 -24.99 1.93 0.93
CA LYS A 72 -26.44 1.94 0.72
C LYS A 72 -27.08 0.74 1.40
#